data_AF-A0A193DUI2-F1
#
_entry.id   AF-A0A193DUI2-F1
#
_cell.length_a   1.000
_cell.length_b   1.000
_cell.length_c   1.000
_cell.angle_alpha   90.00
_cell.angle_beta   90.00
_cell.angle_gamma   90.00
#
_symmetry.space_group_name_H-M   'P 1'
#
loop_
_entity.id
_entity.type
_entity.pdbx_description
1 polymer ?
#
loop_
_entity_poly.entity_id
_entity_poly.type
_entity_poly.pdbx_seq_one_letter_code
_entity_poly.pdbx_strand_id
1 'polypeptide(L)'
;DPVLYQHLFWFFGHPEVYVIILPIFGLTSLILTSIIHKDIFGREGMIYCLISIGVVGYFVWAHHMFTVGLDIDSRSYFSMATSIISIPTSVKIFSYINTWASGKGYKG
;
A
#
# COMPACT_ATOMS: atom_id res chain seq x y z
N ASP A 1 -11.85 -27.81 -9.18
CA ASP A 1 -12.81 -26.77 -8.79
C ASP A 1 -12.29 -25.41 -9.26
N PRO A 2 -13.01 -24.71 -10.17
CA PRO A 2 -12.61 -23.38 -10.64
C PRO A 2 -12.51 -22.30 -9.55
N VAL A 3 -13.27 -22.42 -8.46
CA VAL A 3 -13.21 -21.47 -7.33
C VAL A 3 -11.93 -21.69 -6.53
N LEU A 4 -11.50 -22.95 -6.34
CA LEU A 4 -10.21 -23.27 -5.73
C LEU A 4 -9.04 -22.64 -6.51
N TYR A 5 -9.07 -22.71 -7.86
CA TYR A 5 -8.05 -22.04 -8.67
C TYR A 5 -8.02 -20.52 -8.42
N GLN A 6 -9.19 -19.87 -8.34
CA GLN A 6 -9.25 -18.44 -8.04
C GLN A 6 -8.66 -18.10 -6.67
N HIS A 7 -8.94 -18.90 -5.63
CA HIS A 7 -8.31 -18.68 -4.32
C HIS A 7 -6.79 -18.76 -4.41
N LEU A 8 -6.25 -19.81 -5.05
CA LEU A 8 -4.80 -19.96 -5.20
C LEU A 8 -4.19 -18.83 -6.03
N PHE A 9 -4.80 -18.52 -7.17
CA PHE A 9 -4.32 -17.47 -8.07
C PHE A 9 -4.27 -16.12 -7.37
N TRP A 10 -5.36 -15.70 -6.70
CA TRP A 10 -5.41 -14.40 -6.04
C TRP A 10 -4.60 -14.35 -4.75
N PHE A 11 -4.48 -15.47 -4.04
CA PHE A 11 -3.60 -15.58 -2.88
C PHE A 11 -2.14 -15.22 -3.22
N PHE A 12 -1.68 -15.50 -4.44
CA PHE A 12 -0.39 -15.00 -4.94
C PHE A 12 -0.50 -13.64 -5.65
N GLY A 13 -1.52 -13.47 -6.49
CA GLY A 13 -1.66 -12.29 -7.35
C GLY A 13 -1.87 -10.99 -6.59
N HIS A 14 -2.52 -11.02 -5.42
CA HIS A 14 -2.69 -9.82 -4.63
C HIS A 14 -1.42 -9.39 -3.87
N PRO A 15 -0.66 -10.30 -3.22
CA PRO A 15 0.68 -9.99 -2.77
C PRO A 15 1.64 -9.51 -3.88
N GLU A 16 1.54 -10.06 -5.09
CA GLU A 16 2.38 -9.66 -6.23
C GLU A 16 2.29 -8.15 -6.52
N VAL A 17 1.07 -7.58 -6.51
CA VAL A 17 0.93 -6.12 -6.72
C VAL A 17 1.61 -5.30 -5.61
N TYR A 18 1.71 -5.83 -4.39
CA TYR A 18 2.46 -5.18 -3.32
C TYR A 18 3.98 -5.31 -3.48
N VAL A 19 4.46 -6.46 -3.94
CA VAL A 19 5.88 -6.64 -4.28
C VAL A 19 6.33 -5.62 -5.33
N ILE A 20 5.45 -5.28 -6.28
CA ILE A 20 5.73 -4.27 -7.32
C ILE A 20 5.66 -2.83 -6.76
N ILE A 21 4.65 -2.50 -5.96
CA ILE A 21 4.45 -1.10 -5.51
C ILE A 21 5.39 -0.67 -4.37
N LEU A 22 5.81 -1.59 -3.49
CA LEU A 22 6.66 -1.26 -2.34
C LEU A 22 8.03 -0.68 -2.76
N PRO A 23 8.74 -1.23 -3.77
CA PRO A 23 9.95 -0.61 -4.33
C PRO A 23 9.69 0.77 -4.94
N ILE A 24 8.54 0.97 -5.61
CA ILE A 24 8.18 2.26 -6.21
C ILE A 24 8.04 3.32 -5.11
N PHE A 25 7.43 2.99 -3.97
CA PHE A 25 7.39 3.92 -2.83
C PHE A 25 8.77 4.29 -2.29
N GLY A 26 9.70 3.33 -2.25
CA GLY A 26 11.09 3.59 -1.87
C GLY A 26 11.79 4.52 -2.86
N LEU A 27 11.58 4.30 -4.16
CA LEU A 27 12.12 5.15 -5.22
C LEU A 27 11.54 6.57 -5.18
N THR A 28 10.23 6.73 -4.96
CA THR A 28 9.62 8.04 -4.77
C THR A 28 10.23 8.79 -3.58
N SER A 29 10.46 8.09 -2.45
CA SER A 29 11.15 8.68 -1.30
C SER A 29 12.56 9.14 -1.64
N LEU A 30 13.32 8.32 -2.37
CA LEU A 30 14.69 8.65 -2.78
C LEU A 30 14.71 9.89 -3.67
N ILE A 31 13.92 9.89 -4.74
CA ILE A 31 13.82 11.01 -5.69
C ILE A 31 13.44 12.30 -4.96
N LEU A 32 12.43 12.24 -4.09
CA LEU A 32 11.96 13.42 -3.39
C LEU A 32 13.02 13.98 -2.42
N THR A 33 13.71 13.13 -1.68
CA THR A 33 14.83 13.55 -0.82
C THR A 33 15.99 14.12 -1.64
N SER A 34 16.27 13.57 -2.83
CA SER A 34 17.30 14.10 -3.73
C SER A 34 16.97 15.48 -4.26
N ILE A 35 15.70 15.77 -4.58
CA ILE A 35 15.27 17.08 -5.12
C ILE A 35 15.16 18.14 -4.01
N ILE A 36 14.63 17.77 -2.84
CA ILE A 36 14.36 18.70 -1.74
C ILE A 36 15.58 18.93 -0.84
N HIS A 37 16.58 18.04 -0.92
CA HIS A 37 17.76 18.02 -0.04
C HIS A 37 17.40 17.95 1.45
N LYS A 38 16.33 17.19 1.77
CA LYS A 38 15.86 16.91 3.13
C LYS A 38 15.33 15.49 3.23
N ASP A 39 15.41 14.94 4.44
CA ASP A 39 14.76 13.66 4.74
C ASP A 39 13.24 13.74 4.58
N ILE A 40 12.63 12.60 4.25
CA ILE A 40 11.18 12.46 4.17
C ILE A 40 10.56 12.73 5.55
N PHE A 41 9.50 13.54 5.56
CA PHE A 41 8.69 13.79 6.73
C PHE A 41 8.12 12.48 7.31
N GLY A 42 8.43 12.21 8.58
CA GLY A 42 7.93 11.03 9.28
C GLY A 42 8.52 9.71 8.76
N ARG A 43 9.82 9.64 8.46
CA ARG A 43 10.53 8.44 7.97
C ARG A 43 10.14 7.15 8.73
N GLU A 44 10.21 7.15 10.05
CA GLU A 44 9.85 5.97 10.86
C GLU A 44 8.39 5.54 10.65
N GLY A 45 7.45 6.50 10.66
CA GLY A 45 6.05 6.25 10.38
C GLY A 45 5.82 5.65 8.99
N MET A 46 6.56 6.11 7.98
CA MET A 46 6.49 5.53 6.64
C MET A 46 7.05 4.11 6.57
N ILE A 47 8.09 3.78 7.34
CA ILE A 47 8.63 2.42 7.41
C ILE A 47 7.58 1.49 8.02
N TYR A 48 6.95 1.89 9.13
CA TYR A 48 5.84 1.12 9.70
C TYR A 48 4.66 0.98 8.73
N CYS A 49 4.34 2.02 7.94
CA CYS A 49 3.32 1.93 6.90
C CYS A 49 3.67 0.91 5.82
N LEU A 50 4.93 0.83 5.37
CA LEU A 50 5.36 -0.17 4.38
C LEU A 50 5.23 -1.60 4.91
N ILE A 51 5.63 -1.82 6.17
CA ILE A 51 5.47 -3.12 6.84
C ILE A 51 3.99 -3.48 6.93
N SER A 52 3.15 -2.55 7.39
CA SER A 52 1.69 -2.76 7.50
C SER A 52 1.04 -3.07 6.15
N ILE A 53 1.41 -2.37 5.08
CA ILE A 53 0.91 -2.66 3.72
C ILE A 53 1.31 -4.08 3.30
N GLY A 54 2.56 -4.48 3.52
CA GLY A 54 3.03 -5.82 3.16
C GLY A 54 2.32 -6.94 3.94
N VAL A 55 2.17 -6.78 5.27
CA VAL A 55 1.52 -7.78 6.11
C VAL A 55 0.02 -7.86 5.81
N VAL A 56 -0.70 -6.73 5.87
CA VAL A 56 -2.16 -6.72 5.63
C VAL A 56 -2.47 -7.11 4.19
N GLY A 57 -1.66 -6.69 3.23
CA GLY A 57 -1.81 -7.03 1.82
C GLY A 57 -1.82 -8.53 1.53
N TYR A 58 -1.23 -9.35 2.39
CA TYR A 58 -1.29 -10.81 2.26
C TYR A 58 -2.67 -11.39 2.62
N PHE A 59 -3.43 -10.74 3.49
CA PHE A 59 -4.68 -11.26 4.05
C PHE A 59 -5.94 -10.73 3.36
N VAL A 60 -5.82 -10.08 2.21
CA VAL A 60 -6.99 -9.42 1.56
C VAL A 60 -7.35 -9.95 0.17
N TRP A 61 -6.68 -11.01 -0.30
CA TRP A 61 -6.78 -11.48 -1.68
C TRP A 61 -8.21 -11.76 -2.18
N ALA A 62 -9.12 -12.21 -1.32
CA ALA A 62 -10.45 -12.63 -1.74
C ALA A 62 -11.36 -11.44 -2.12
N HIS A 63 -10.90 -10.18 -2.00
CA HIS A 63 -11.63 -9.06 -2.60
C HIS A 63 -11.76 -9.15 -4.12
N HIS A 64 -10.87 -9.89 -4.80
CA HIS A 64 -10.99 -10.17 -6.24
C HIS A 64 -12.12 -11.17 -6.56
N MET A 65 -12.70 -11.79 -5.53
CA MET A 65 -13.62 -12.92 -5.66
C MET A 65 -15.03 -12.58 -5.16
N PHE A 66 -15.38 -11.31 -4.95
CA PHE A 66 -16.67 -10.93 -4.34
C PHE A 66 -17.91 -11.40 -5.09
N THR A 67 -17.80 -11.73 -6.38
CA THR A 67 -18.91 -12.19 -7.22
C THR A 67 -18.98 -13.72 -7.37
N VAL A 68 -18.08 -14.49 -6.74
CA VAL A 68 -18.07 -15.97 -6.86
C VAL A 68 -19.02 -16.67 -5.90
N GLY A 69 -19.75 -15.91 -5.07
CA GLY A 69 -20.71 -16.46 -4.10
C GLY A 69 -20.14 -16.72 -2.71
N LEU A 70 -19.13 -15.97 -2.27
CA LEU A 70 -18.64 -15.99 -0.89
C LEU A 70 -19.76 -15.63 0.11
N ASP A 71 -19.73 -16.24 1.30
CA ASP A 71 -20.66 -15.92 2.38
C ASP A 71 -20.56 -14.43 2.80
N ILE A 72 -21.57 -13.94 3.52
CA ILE A 72 -21.68 -12.52 3.89
C ILE A 72 -20.56 -12.09 4.85
N ASP A 73 -20.13 -12.98 5.75
CA ASP A 73 -19.13 -12.66 6.77
C ASP A 73 -17.74 -12.58 6.13
N SER A 74 -17.41 -13.52 5.24
CA SER A 74 -16.19 -13.46 4.43
C SER A 74 -16.11 -12.17 3.62
N ARG A 75 -17.18 -11.80 2.89
CA ARG A 75 -17.19 -10.55 2.11
C ARG A 75 -17.01 -9.32 3.00
N SER A 76 -17.69 -9.29 4.14
CA SER A 76 -17.57 -8.20 5.12
C SER A 76 -16.12 -8.07 5.62
N TYR A 77 -15.52 -9.18 6.05
CA TYR A 77 -14.12 -9.24 6.49
C TYR A 77 -13.17 -8.71 5.41
N PHE A 78 -13.21 -9.27 4.20
CA PHE A 78 -12.30 -8.89 3.13
C PHE A 78 -12.51 -7.44 2.67
N SER A 79 -13.75 -6.93 2.71
CA SER A 79 -14.04 -5.52 2.44
C SER A 79 -13.41 -4.59 3.48
N MET A 80 -13.59 -4.90 4.76
CA MET A 80 -13.01 -4.13 5.86
C MET A 80 -11.47 -4.20 5.85
N ALA A 81 -10.91 -5.39 5.74
CA ALA A 81 -9.46 -5.62 5.73
C ALA A 81 -8.78 -4.90 4.57
N THR A 82 -9.37 -4.93 3.36
CA THR A 82 -8.85 -4.18 2.21
C THR A 82 -8.93 -2.67 2.46
N SER A 83 -10.03 -2.18 3.04
CA SER A 83 -10.21 -0.76 3.32
C SER A 83 -9.17 -0.21 4.30
N ILE A 84 -8.70 -1.02 5.26
CA ILE A 84 -7.65 -0.62 6.22
C ILE A 84 -6.34 -0.23 5.52
N ILE A 85 -6.02 -0.82 4.35
CA ILE A 85 -4.80 -0.51 3.59
C ILE A 85 -4.78 0.95 3.08
N SER A 86 -5.94 1.60 2.97
CA SER A 86 -6.02 3.03 2.63
C SER A 86 -5.34 3.94 3.66
N ILE A 87 -5.31 3.55 4.94
CA ILE A 87 -4.73 4.34 6.03
C ILE A 87 -3.21 4.50 5.87
N PRO A 88 -2.39 3.43 5.85
CA PRO A 88 -0.95 3.56 5.68
C PRO A 88 -0.58 4.17 4.31
N THR A 89 -1.38 3.92 3.27
CA THR A 89 -1.17 4.55 1.96
C THR A 89 -1.35 6.07 2.04
N SER A 90 -2.43 6.53 2.70
CA SER A 90 -2.70 7.96 2.89
C SER A 90 -1.60 8.65 3.70
N VAL A 91 -1.12 8.02 4.78
CA VAL A 91 0.00 8.54 5.58
C VAL A 91 1.23 8.79 4.71
N LYS A 92 1.57 7.85 3.82
CA LYS A 92 2.71 8.02 2.90
C LYS A 92 2.50 9.19 1.94
N ILE A 93 1.33 9.32 1.34
CA ILE A 93 1.02 10.44 0.44
C ILE A 93 1.13 11.79 1.18
N PHE A 94 0.58 11.90 2.38
CA PHE A 94 0.71 13.12 3.18
C PHE A 94 2.15 13.39 3.61
N SER A 95 2.95 12.36 3.92
CA SER A 95 4.39 12.50 4.16
C SER A 95 5.12 13.06 2.94
N TYR A 96 4.79 12.61 1.71
CA TYR A 96 5.37 13.15 0.49
C TYR A 96 4.99 14.62 0.27
N ILE A 97 3.71 14.96 0.43
CA ILE A 97 3.22 16.34 0.32
C ILE A 97 3.92 17.25 1.32
N ASN A 98 4.02 16.83 2.59
CA ASN A 98 4.68 17.61 3.63
C ASN A 98 6.18 17.77 3.35
N THR A 99 6.86 16.73 2.85
CA THR A 99 8.27 16.83 2.47
C THR A 99 8.45 17.86 1.37
N TRP A 100 7.63 17.78 0.31
CA TRP A 100 7.66 18.73 -0.81
C TRP A 100 7.38 20.17 -0.35
N ALA A 101 6.32 20.37 0.42
CA ALA A 101 5.92 21.69 0.94
C ALA A 101 6.99 22.29 1.88
N SER A 102 7.79 21.46 2.54
CA SER A 102 8.90 21.92 3.37
C SER A 102 10.15 22.34 2.58
N GLY A 103 10.18 22.08 1.27
CA GLY A 103 11.27 22.51 0.40
C GLY A 103 11.38 24.02 0.33
N LYS A 104 12.58 24.56 0.54
CA LYS A 104 12.83 25.96 0.20
C LYS A 104 12.77 26.05 -1.33
N GLY A 105 11.77 26.74 -1.88
CA GLY A 105 11.65 26.95 -3.33
C GLY A 105 12.99 27.37 -3.93
N TYR A 106 13.27 26.88 -5.14
CA TYR A 106 14.51 27.14 -5.89
C TYR A 106 14.92 28.62 -5.76
N LYS A 107 15.98 28.88 -4.99
CA LYS A 107 16.64 30.18 -4.98
C LYS A 107 17.57 30.23 -6.19
N GLY A 108 16.96 30.31 -7.37
CA GLY A 108 17.63 30.75 -8.59
C GLY A 108 17.95 32.23 -8.51
#